data_AF-A0A7Y9C642-F1
#
_entry.id   AF-A0A7Y9C642-F1
#
_cell.length_a   1.000
_cell.length_b   1.000
_cell.length_c   1.000
_cell.angle_alpha   90.00
_cell.angle_beta   90.00
_cell.angle_gamma   90.00
#
_symmetry.space_group_name_H-M   'P 1'
#
loop_
_entity.id
_entity.type
_entity.pdbx_description
1 polymer ?
#
loop_
_entity_poly.entity_id
_entity_poly.type
_entity_poly.pdbx_seq_one_letter_code
_entity_poly.pdbx_strand_id
1 'polypeptide(L)'
;MKKSTAALLLLVFWTFAYSQSDEPADNEKRYESYLKFNSLVKTPYIRPHWFSDGDRFWFAEDKNGTNTIYEVNPRLNSKKEFFETLRLREAVGSVVGHEPVNKGVPFKEFEFVGKDSIAFMTEGQKFRLHLRDYGISSASASKPEPIA
;
A
#
# COMPACT_ATOMS: atom_id res chain seq x y z
N MET A 1 48.79 42.84 67.37
CA MET A 1 47.65 42.53 68.27
C MET A 1 46.40 43.06 67.57
N LYS A 2 45.33 42.36 67.21
CA LYS A 2 44.76 41.03 67.51
C LYS A 2 44.20 40.44 66.20
N LYS A 3 44.19 39.10 66.12
CA LYS A 3 43.63 38.29 65.03
C LYS A 3 42.10 38.20 65.17
N SER A 4 41.37 38.08 64.07
CA SER A 4 40.26 37.10 63.99
C SER A 4 39.82 36.84 62.54
N THR A 5 40.07 35.61 62.12
CA THR A 5 39.54 34.88 60.98
C THR A 5 38.08 34.46 61.21
N ALA A 6 37.23 34.58 60.17
CA ALA A 6 36.03 33.77 59.95
C ALA A 6 35.73 33.80 58.43
N ALA A 7 36.14 32.80 57.63
CA ALA A 7 35.37 31.59 57.32
C ALA A 7 33.94 31.94 56.84
N LEU A 8 33.73 32.08 55.53
CA LEU A 8 33.30 31.03 54.60
C LEU A 8 31.93 30.43 54.97
N LEU A 9 30.92 30.67 54.12
CA LEU A 9 29.81 29.78 53.70
C LEU A 9 28.45 30.50 53.59
N LEU A 10 27.71 30.09 52.55
CA LEU A 10 26.28 30.34 52.26
C LEU A 10 25.98 31.74 51.71
N LEU A 11 25.65 31.94 50.43
CA LEU A 11 24.68 31.20 49.62
C LEU A 11 25.17 31.12 48.17
N VAL A 12 25.62 29.93 47.77
CA VAL A 12 25.39 29.44 46.41
C VAL A 12 23.86 29.38 46.31
N PHE A 13 23.25 30.40 45.70
CA PHE A 13 21.90 30.27 45.17
C PHE A 13 21.97 29.16 44.13
N TRP A 14 21.66 27.95 44.59
CA TRP A 14 21.33 26.83 43.76
C TRP A 14 20.27 27.29 42.76
N THR A 15 20.72 27.64 41.56
CA THR A 15 19.92 27.51 40.36
C THR A 15 19.76 26.02 40.10
N PHE A 16 18.98 25.35 40.96
CA PHE A 16 18.12 24.28 40.48
C PHE A 16 17.06 24.95 39.63
N ALA A 17 17.44 25.36 38.42
CA ALA A 17 16.52 25.25 37.31
C ALA A 17 16.24 23.74 37.23
N TYR A 18 15.21 23.30 37.95
CA TYR A 18 14.52 22.09 37.55
C TYR A 18 14.19 22.32 36.09
N SER A 19 14.89 21.62 35.21
CA SER A 19 14.33 21.34 33.90
C SER A 19 13.01 20.65 34.20
N GLN A 20 11.91 21.40 34.27
CA GLN A 20 10.58 20.85 34.11
C GLN A 20 10.58 20.29 32.69
N SER A 21 11.10 19.08 32.55
CA SER A 21 10.83 18.29 31.37
C SER A 21 9.31 18.13 31.34
N ASP A 22 8.64 18.67 30.33
CA ASP A 22 7.22 18.45 30.02
C ASP A 22 6.88 16.96 29.71
N GLU A 23 7.79 16.05 30.08
CA GLU A 23 7.77 14.59 29.99
C GLU A 23 6.41 13.96 30.38
N PRO A 24 5.74 14.30 31.48
CA PRO A 24 4.48 13.65 31.85
C PRO A 24 3.35 13.94 30.85
N ALA A 25 3.25 15.20 30.40
CA ALA A 25 2.21 15.62 29.47
C ALA A 25 2.47 15.10 28.03
N ASP A 26 3.73 14.92 27.66
CA ASP A 26 4.11 14.32 26.37
C ASP A 26 3.94 12.79 26.37
N ASN A 27 4.26 12.12 27.48
CA ASN A 27 4.05 10.68 27.64
C ASN A 27 2.56 10.30 27.61
N GLU A 28 1.70 11.11 28.24
CA GLU A 28 0.24 10.92 28.19
C GLU A 28 -0.29 11.05 26.75
N LYS A 29 0.15 12.08 26.01
CA LYS A 29 -0.25 12.26 24.60
C LYS A 29 0.21 11.09 23.72
N ARG A 30 1.42 10.58 23.93
CA ARG A 30 1.93 9.39 23.23
C ARG A 30 1.12 8.15 23.57
N TYR A 31 0.81 7.93 24.85
CA TYR A 31 -0.06 6.84 25.32
C TYR A 31 -1.44 6.90 24.66
N GLU A 32 -2.10 8.06 24.71
CA GLU A 32 -3.41 8.29 24.09
C GLU A 32 -3.39 8.09 22.56
N SER A 33 -2.27 8.40 21.90
CA SER A 33 -2.11 8.13 20.47
C SER A 33 -2.09 6.62 20.15
N TYR A 34 -1.53 5.79 21.05
CA TYR A 34 -1.49 4.34 20.88
C TYR A 34 -2.83 3.67 21.19
N LEU A 35 -3.69 4.27 22.02
CA LEU A 35 -5.07 3.78 22.20
C LEU A 35 -5.87 3.81 20.88
N LYS A 36 -5.44 4.64 19.92
CA LYS A 36 -6.04 4.74 18.58
C LYS A 36 -5.42 3.77 17.57
N PHE A 37 -4.59 2.80 17.99
CA PHE A 37 -3.86 1.88 17.10
C PHE A 37 -4.74 1.24 16.01
N ASN A 38 -5.94 0.78 16.37
CA ASN A 38 -6.88 0.17 15.41
C ASN A 38 -7.36 1.14 14.32
N SER A 39 -7.33 2.45 14.56
CA SER A 39 -7.61 3.48 13.55
C SER A 39 -6.39 3.83 12.68
N LEU A 40 -5.18 3.52 13.17
CA LEU A 40 -3.91 3.78 12.49
C LEU A 40 -3.57 2.65 11.51
N VAL A 41 -3.97 1.42 11.80
CA VAL A 41 -3.75 0.25 10.94
C VAL A 41 -4.99 -0.03 10.10
N LYS A 42 -5.02 0.48 8.87
CA LYS A 42 -6.19 0.33 7.99
C LYS A 42 -6.29 -1.01 7.28
N THR A 43 -5.16 -1.66 7.01
CA THR A 43 -5.11 -2.89 6.21
C THR A 43 -4.17 -3.89 6.89
N PRO A 44 -4.63 -4.62 7.93
CA PRO A 44 -3.75 -5.49 8.71
C PRO A 44 -3.28 -6.72 7.92
N TYR A 45 -3.95 -7.05 6.80
CA TYR A 45 -3.64 -8.22 5.99
C TYR A 45 -3.63 -7.84 4.51
N ILE A 46 -2.55 -8.18 3.84
CA ILE A 46 -2.47 -8.22 2.38
C ILE A 46 -2.35 -9.69 1.93
N ARG A 47 -2.86 -10.00 0.74
CA ARG A 47 -2.64 -11.29 0.09
C ARG A 47 -1.59 -11.11 -1.00
N PRO A 48 -0.31 -11.45 -0.75
CA PRO A 48 0.73 -11.32 -1.76
C PRO A 48 0.64 -12.47 -2.77
N HIS A 49 0.79 -12.13 -4.05
CA HIS A 49 0.92 -13.06 -5.15
C HIS A 49 2.31 -12.88 -5.78
N TRP A 50 3.16 -13.89 -5.65
CA TRP A 50 4.54 -13.82 -6.10
C TRP A 50 4.65 -13.92 -7.62
N PHE A 51 5.52 -13.09 -8.21
CA PHE A 51 5.95 -13.28 -9.59
C PHE A 51 6.84 -14.53 -9.71
N SER A 52 7.00 -15.04 -10.93
CA SER A 52 7.82 -16.24 -11.17
C SER A 52 9.31 -16.06 -10.86
N ASP A 53 9.79 -14.82 -10.78
CA ASP A 53 11.15 -14.50 -10.36
C ASP A 53 11.39 -14.70 -8.85
N GLY A 54 10.32 -14.81 -8.04
CA GLY A 54 10.39 -14.95 -6.58
C GLY A 54 10.82 -13.67 -5.84
N ASP A 55 11.08 -12.60 -6.57
CA ASP A 55 11.71 -11.37 -6.06
C ASP A 55 10.74 -10.22 -5.95
N ARG A 56 9.60 -10.34 -6.61
CA ARG A 56 8.53 -9.37 -6.61
C ARG A 56 7.23 -10.06 -6.27
N PHE A 57 6.29 -9.30 -5.75
CA PHE A 57 4.91 -9.75 -5.58
C PHE A 57 3.95 -8.63 -5.93
N TRP A 58 2.70 -8.98 -6.22
CA TRP A 58 1.61 -8.02 -6.33
C TRP A 58 0.53 -8.30 -5.29
N PHE A 59 -0.25 -7.29 -4.97
CA PHE A 59 -1.46 -7.44 -4.15
C PHE A 59 -2.52 -6.41 -4.57
N ALA A 60 -3.79 -6.76 -4.35
CA ALA A 60 -4.89 -5.84 -4.52
C ALA A 60 -5.18 -5.10 -3.20
N GLU A 61 -5.32 -3.79 -3.26
CA GLU A 61 -5.77 -2.93 -2.17
C GLU A 61 -7.11 -2.31 -2.54
N ASP A 62 -8.10 -2.46 -1.66
CA ASP A 62 -9.37 -1.76 -1.76
C ASP A 62 -9.36 -0.58 -0.80
N LYS A 63 -9.49 0.64 -1.35
CA LYS A 63 -9.62 1.86 -0.56
C LYS A 63 -10.93 2.54 -0.91
N ASN A 64 -11.90 2.46 -0.01
CA ASN A 64 -13.23 3.05 -0.15
C ASN A 64 -13.91 2.65 -1.48
N GLY A 65 -13.82 1.38 -1.88
CA GLY A 65 -14.41 0.87 -3.13
C GLY A 65 -13.59 1.16 -4.39
N THR A 66 -12.45 1.84 -4.25
CA THR A 66 -11.47 1.98 -5.35
C THR A 66 -10.40 0.92 -5.19
N ASN A 67 -10.41 -0.04 -6.11
CA ASN A 67 -9.44 -1.13 -6.13
C ASN A 67 -8.18 -0.72 -6.92
N THR A 68 -7.02 -0.91 -6.31
CA THR A 68 -5.70 -0.66 -6.92
C THR A 68 -4.85 -1.90 -6.78
N ILE A 69 -4.22 -2.36 -7.85
CA ILE A 69 -3.28 -3.46 -7.80
C ILE A 69 -1.87 -2.89 -7.79
N TYR A 70 -1.10 -3.21 -6.76
CA TYR A 70 0.27 -2.77 -6.62
C TYR A 70 1.26 -3.88 -6.93
N GLU A 71 2.35 -3.54 -7.60
CA GLU A 71 3.58 -4.33 -7.66
C GLU A 71 4.55 -3.82 -6.59
N VAL A 72 5.12 -4.76 -5.83
CA VAL A 72 6.15 -4.50 -4.84
C VAL A 72 7.43 -5.21 -5.25
N ASN A 73 8.53 -4.44 -5.22
CA ASN A 73 9.88 -4.96 -5.31
C ASN A 73 10.61 -4.67 -3.99
N PRO A 74 10.76 -5.67 -3.10
CA PRO A 74 11.45 -5.50 -1.82
C PRO A 74 12.94 -5.18 -1.97
N ARG A 75 13.62 -5.70 -3.01
CA ARG A 75 15.05 -5.42 -3.23
C ARG A 75 15.29 -3.94 -3.53
N LEU A 76 14.39 -3.33 -4.28
CA LEU A 76 14.44 -1.91 -4.63
C LEU A 76 13.66 -1.02 -3.65
N ASN A 77 13.06 -1.60 -2.60
CA ASN A 77 12.17 -0.91 -1.67
C ASN A 77 11.11 -0.04 -2.38
N SER A 78 10.48 -0.59 -3.42
CA SER A 78 9.52 0.15 -4.25
C SER A 78 8.13 -0.49 -4.24
N LYS A 79 7.09 0.35 -4.19
CA LYS A 79 5.69 -0.01 -4.40
C LYS A 79 5.10 0.92 -5.46
N LYS A 80 4.53 0.36 -6.54
CA LYS A 80 3.92 1.12 -7.63
C LYS A 80 2.63 0.47 -8.09
N GLU A 81 1.74 1.23 -8.73
CA GLU A 81 0.58 0.66 -9.41
C GLU A 81 1.06 -0.28 -10.52
N PHE A 82 0.47 -1.47 -10.61
CA PHE A 82 0.82 -2.47 -11.62
C PHE A 82 0.16 -2.16 -12.97
N PHE A 83 -1.00 -1.49 -12.96
CA PHE A 83 -1.74 -1.10 -14.16
C PHE A 83 -1.85 0.42 -14.26
N GLU A 84 -1.89 0.91 -15.49
CA GLU A 84 -2.38 2.23 -15.83
C GLU A 84 -3.91 2.22 -15.73
N THR A 85 -4.43 2.58 -14.55
CA THR A 85 -5.84 2.39 -14.19
C THR A 85 -6.81 3.00 -15.22
N LEU A 86 -6.57 4.23 -15.69
CA LEU A 86 -7.46 4.88 -16.68
C LEU A 86 -7.50 4.11 -18.01
N ARG A 87 -6.33 3.78 -18.56
CA ARG A 87 -6.20 3.04 -19.81
C ARG A 87 -6.83 1.66 -19.73
N LEU A 88 -6.66 0.96 -18.61
CA LEU A 88 -7.30 -0.33 -18.37
C LEU A 88 -8.82 -0.22 -18.36
N ARG A 89 -9.36 0.79 -17.68
CA ARG A 89 -10.81 0.99 -17.57
C ARG A 89 -11.43 1.28 -18.93
N GLU A 90 -10.80 2.12 -19.73
CA GLU A 90 -11.23 2.42 -21.10
C GLU A 90 -11.23 1.16 -21.97
N ALA A 91 -10.16 0.35 -21.90
CA ALA A 91 -10.06 -0.90 -22.63
C ALA A 91 -11.15 -1.90 -22.21
N VAL A 92 -11.37 -2.07 -20.89
CA VAL A 92 -12.42 -2.96 -20.37
C VAL A 92 -13.80 -2.46 -20.76
N GLY A 93 -14.06 -1.16 -20.62
CA GLY A 93 -15.37 -0.59 -20.98
C GLY A 93 -15.69 -0.72 -22.46
N SER A 94 -14.67 -0.67 -23.31
CA SER A 94 -14.82 -0.88 -24.76
C SER A 94 -15.25 -2.32 -25.12
N VAL A 95 -14.81 -3.34 -24.35
CA VAL A 95 -15.18 -4.74 -24.61
C VAL A 95 -16.45 -5.19 -23.90
N VAL A 96 -16.76 -4.61 -22.73
CA VAL A 96 -17.98 -4.91 -21.97
C VAL A 96 -19.17 -4.10 -22.48
N GLY A 97 -18.93 -2.93 -23.08
CA GLY A 97 -19.96 -2.06 -23.66
C GLY A 97 -20.43 -0.93 -22.75
N HIS A 98 -19.85 -0.76 -21.56
CA HIS A 98 -20.09 0.36 -20.66
C HIS A 98 -18.89 0.61 -19.76
N GLU A 99 -18.82 1.80 -19.17
CA GLU A 99 -17.74 2.11 -18.22
C GLU A 99 -17.86 1.23 -16.94
N PRO A 100 -16.75 0.68 -16.41
CA PRO A 100 -16.80 -0.07 -15.16
C PRO A 100 -17.18 0.83 -13.97
N VAL A 101 -18.10 0.33 -13.13
CA VAL A 101 -18.74 1.08 -12.04
C VAL A 101 -17.75 1.70 -11.04
N ASN A 102 -16.75 0.95 -10.60
CA ASN A 102 -15.78 1.40 -9.60
C ASN A 102 -14.64 2.15 -10.26
N LYS A 103 -14.16 3.28 -9.73
CA LYS A 103 -13.08 4.11 -10.32
C LYS A 103 -11.71 3.44 -10.43
N GLY A 104 -11.54 2.25 -9.86
CA GLY A 104 -10.28 1.50 -9.85
C GLY A 104 -10.21 0.41 -10.93
N VAL A 105 -9.30 -0.54 -10.72
CA VAL A 105 -9.16 -1.75 -11.51
C VAL A 105 -10.40 -2.63 -11.35
N PRO A 106 -11.03 -3.12 -12.44
CA PRO A 106 -12.33 -3.81 -12.40
C PRO A 106 -12.25 -5.30 -11.98
N PHE A 107 -11.12 -5.73 -11.44
CA PHE A 107 -10.86 -7.09 -10.92
C PHE A 107 -9.82 -7.04 -9.82
N LYS A 108 -9.87 -7.99 -8.88
CA LYS A 108 -8.92 -8.09 -7.75
C LYS A 108 -7.86 -9.18 -7.95
N GLU A 109 -8.13 -10.12 -8.85
CA GLU A 109 -7.27 -11.27 -9.11
C GLU A 109 -7.06 -11.44 -10.60
N PHE A 110 -5.86 -11.90 -10.97
CA PHE A 110 -5.49 -12.22 -12.35
C PHE A 110 -4.35 -13.25 -12.34
N GLU A 111 -4.14 -13.89 -13.50
CA GLU A 111 -3.09 -14.89 -13.72
C GLU A 111 -2.24 -14.48 -14.91
N PHE A 112 -0.93 -14.69 -14.83
CA PHE A 112 -0.06 -14.55 -16.00
C PHE A 112 -0.28 -15.74 -16.94
N VAL A 113 -0.60 -15.46 -18.21
CA VAL A 113 -0.80 -16.46 -19.28
C VAL A 113 0.29 -16.39 -20.36
N GLY A 114 1.37 -15.70 -20.05
CA GLY A 114 2.51 -15.45 -20.92
C GLY A 114 3.40 -14.37 -20.30
N LYS A 115 4.43 -13.94 -21.03
CA LYS A 115 5.36 -12.90 -20.54
C LYS A 115 4.69 -11.53 -20.41
N ASP A 116 3.83 -11.20 -21.37
CA ASP A 116 3.23 -9.86 -21.51
C ASP A 116 1.70 -9.92 -21.53
N SER A 117 1.10 -10.99 -20.99
CA SER A 117 -0.35 -11.19 -21.00
C SER A 117 -0.85 -11.73 -19.68
N ILE A 118 -2.00 -11.24 -19.25
CA ILE A 118 -2.72 -11.73 -18.08
C ILE A 118 -4.13 -12.17 -18.45
N ALA A 119 -4.69 -13.12 -17.70
CA ALA A 119 -6.10 -13.46 -17.72
C ALA A 119 -6.75 -12.97 -16.43
N PHE A 120 -7.94 -12.38 -16.55
CA PHE A 120 -8.71 -11.88 -15.41
C PHE A 120 -10.19 -12.14 -15.65
N MET A 121 -10.97 -12.04 -14.57
CA MET A 121 -12.42 -12.09 -14.62
C MET A 121 -13.01 -10.75 -14.22
N THR A 122 -13.99 -10.29 -15.00
CA THR A 122 -14.84 -9.15 -14.63
C THR A 122 -16.25 -9.42 -15.14
N GLU A 123 -17.26 -9.05 -14.37
CA GLU A 123 -18.67 -9.24 -14.72
C GLU A 123 -19.03 -10.68 -15.16
N GLY A 124 -18.41 -11.67 -14.52
CA GLY A 124 -18.63 -13.09 -14.81
C GLY A 124 -17.98 -13.59 -16.11
N GLN A 125 -17.26 -12.74 -16.84
CA GLN A 125 -16.60 -13.10 -18.10
C GLN A 125 -15.08 -13.13 -17.95
N LYS A 126 -14.43 -14.07 -18.65
CA LYS A 126 -12.97 -14.21 -18.66
C LYS A 126 -12.38 -13.49 -19.87
N PHE A 127 -11.43 -12.61 -19.60
CA PHE A 127 -10.72 -11.83 -20.60
C PHE A 127 -9.22 -12.07 -20.51
N ARG A 128 -8.53 -11.77 -21.61
CA ARG A 128 -7.08 -11.70 -21.67
C ARG A 128 -6.68 -10.27 -22.01
N LEU A 129 -5.80 -9.69 -21.20
CA LEU A 129 -5.18 -8.38 -21.42
C LEU A 129 -3.74 -8.59 -21.86
N HIS A 130 -3.33 -7.87 -22.90
CA HIS A 130 -1.93 -7.71 -23.26
C HIS A 130 -1.36 -6.44 -22.60
N LEU A 131 -0.31 -6.58 -21.81
CA LEU A 131 0.18 -5.54 -20.88
C LEU A 131 0.86 -4.36 -21.58
N ARG A 132 1.30 -4.52 -22.83
CA ARG A 132 2.03 -3.46 -23.55
C ARG A 132 1.09 -2.44 -24.19
N ASP A 133 0.02 -2.91 -24.83
CA ASP A 133 -0.91 -2.09 -25.60
C ASP A 133 -2.28 -1.94 -24.93
N TYR A 134 -2.55 -2.70 -23.87
CA TYR A 134 -3.85 -2.82 -23.23
C TYR A 134 -4.94 -3.40 -24.15
N GLY A 135 -4.54 -4.17 -25.16
CA GLY A 135 -5.47 -4.92 -25.99
C GLY A 135 -6.17 -6.01 -25.18
N ILE A 136 -7.51 -6.08 -25.27
CA ILE A 136 -8.32 -7.09 -24.59
C ILE A 136 -8.98 -8.02 -25.62
N SER A 137 -8.83 -9.32 -25.39
CA SER A 137 -9.54 -10.37 -26.15
C SER A 137 -10.38 -11.22 -25.21
N SER A 138 -11.53 -11.71 -25.66
CA SER A 138 -12.27 -12.73 -24.92
C SER A 138 -11.45 -14.01 -24.85
N ALA A 139 -11.43 -14.67 -23.69
CA ALA A 139 -10.72 -15.94 -23.54
C ALA A 139 -11.45 -17.12 -24.23
N SER A 140 -12.60 -16.86 -24.89
CA SER A 140 -13.51 -17.85 -25.47
C SER A 140 -13.30 -18.10 -26.98
N ALA A 141 -12.40 -17.36 -27.65
CA ALA A 141 -12.16 -17.55 -29.09
C ALA A 141 -11.03 -18.57 -29.38
N SER A 142 -11.19 -19.81 -28.95
CA SER A 142 -10.59 -20.95 -29.64
C SER A 142 -11.62 -22.06 -29.73
N LYS A 143 -12.49 -21.95 -30.74
CA LYS A 143 -13.30 -23.05 -31.25
C LYS A 143 -12.31 -24.18 -31.61
N PRO A 144 -12.38 -25.38 -31.01
CA PRO A 144 -11.56 -26.49 -31.48
C PRO A 144 -11.98 -26.80 -32.93
N GLU A 145 -11.00 -26.81 -33.82
CA GLU A 145 -11.17 -27.24 -35.20
C GLU A 145 -11.66 -28.70 -35.16
N PRO A 146 -12.73 -29.06 -35.90
CA PRO A 146 -13.15 -30.45 -35.96
C PRO A 146 -12.01 -31.25 -36.59
N ILE A 147 -11.57 -32.30 -35.89
CA ILE A 147 -10.70 -33.31 -36.49
C ILE A 147 -11.52 -33.93 -37.63
N ALA A 148 -11.08 -33.72 -38.86
CA ALA A 148 -11.59 -34.40 -40.05
C ALA A 148 -11.15 -35.86 -40.06
#